data_AF-A0A5N5UGD6-F1
#
_entry.id   AF-A0A5N5UGD6-F1
#
_cell.length_a   1.000
_cell.length_b   1.000
_cell.length_c   1.000
_cell.angle_alpha   90.00
_cell.angle_beta   90.00
_cell.angle_gamma   90.00
#
_symmetry.space_group_name_H-M   'P 1'
#
loop_
_entity.id
_entity.type
_entity.pdbx_description
1 polymer ?
#
loop_
_entity_poly.entity_id
_entity_poly.type
_entity_poly.pdbx_seq_one_letter_code
_entity_poly.pdbx_strand_id
1 'polypeptide(L)'
;MTDVTAGIDRERAVATIERMLDRASDPLPVPLREIWVAGDIVVGLDPVPRVDIYLTKDLLFKDSPEREAEFEERHGVAGVGKSVRAEWAEEHPDRLRADDSGYVDPAACLVAHLLPDTDDLPIRVTVSNTGFERAVPKRLGKFDDGDDTLPLDPRAALLWADEGDGGTVSASALEKLRDNEFVFATLEQALAMVDDDADTEAAADAIETFDTDGRTIESDVV
;
A
#
# COMPACT_ATOMS: atom_id res chain seq x y z
N MET A 1 -6.90 15.42 25.09
CA MET A 1 -7.55 14.10 25.24
C MET A 1 -8.15 13.81 23.87
N THR A 2 -7.29 13.40 22.95
CA THR A 2 -7.69 13.05 21.58
C THR A 2 -8.59 11.83 21.71
N ASP A 3 -9.74 11.89 21.06
CA ASP A 3 -10.82 10.93 21.22
C ASP A 3 -10.35 9.56 20.74
N VAL A 4 -10.26 8.59 21.64
CA VAL A 4 -9.86 7.19 21.35
C VAL A 4 -10.96 6.44 20.56
N THR A 5 -11.96 7.17 20.05
CA THR A 5 -12.97 6.68 19.09
C THR A 5 -12.67 7.05 17.62
N ALA A 6 -11.52 7.65 17.31
CA ALA A 6 -11.17 8.17 15.98
C ALA A 6 -10.69 7.13 14.93
N GLY A 7 -10.93 5.83 15.14
CA GLY A 7 -10.57 4.78 14.19
C GLY A 7 -11.67 4.46 13.17
N ILE A 8 -11.35 3.62 12.19
CA ILE A 8 -12.30 3.06 11.23
C ILE A 8 -12.98 1.85 11.88
N ASP A 9 -14.31 1.79 11.85
CA ASP A 9 -15.05 0.55 12.12
C ASP A 9 -14.45 -0.62 11.32
N ARG A 10 -14.19 -1.74 12.00
CA ARG A 10 -13.48 -2.85 11.37
C ARG A 10 -14.21 -3.41 10.15
N GLU A 11 -15.53 -3.50 10.18
CA GLU A 11 -16.33 -3.95 9.03
C GLU A 11 -16.16 -2.99 7.85
N ARG A 12 -16.17 -1.67 8.08
CA ARG A 12 -15.87 -0.66 7.05
C ARG A 12 -14.44 -0.77 6.51
N ALA A 13 -13.46 -1.07 7.36
CA ALA A 13 -12.06 -1.28 6.96
C ALA A 13 -11.91 -2.52 6.07
N VAL A 14 -12.49 -3.66 6.47
CA VAL A 14 -12.49 -4.90 5.67
C VAL A 14 -13.19 -4.69 4.33
N ALA A 15 -14.38 -4.05 4.32
CA ALA A 15 -15.10 -3.77 3.09
C ALA A 15 -14.30 -2.84 2.13
N THR A 16 -13.47 -1.95 2.67
CA THR A 16 -12.57 -1.12 1.86
C THR A 16 -11.47 -1.95 1.21
N ILE A 17 -10.88 -2.90 1.95
CA ILE A 17 -9.88 -3.84 1.45
C ILE A 17 -10.48 -4.73 0.37
N GLU A 18 -11.70 -5.25 0.54
CA GLU A 18 -12.37 -6.08 -0.47
C GLU A 18 -12.57 -5.33 -1.79
N ARG A 19 -13.09 -4.09 -1.74
CA ARG A 19 -13.24 -3.26 -2.94
C ARG A 19 -11.90 -2.94 -3.60
N MET A 20 -10.83 -2.83 -2.82
CA MET A 20 -9.47 -2.67 -3.34
C MET A 20 -9.03 -3.93 -4.11
N LEU A 21 -9.28 -5.11 -3.55
CA LEU A 21 -8.94 -6.40 -4.16
C LEU A 21 -9.74 -6.64 -5.45
N ASP A 22 -11.03 -6.27 -5.48
CA ASP A 22 -11.85 -6.35 -6.69
C ASP A 22 -11.25 -5.50 -7.83
N ARG A 23 -10.79 -4.28 -7.52
CA ARG A 23 -10.16 -3.38 -8.50
C ARG A 23 -8.76 -3.81 -8.92
N ALA A 24 -8.09 -4.66 -8.15
CA ALA A 24 -6.80 -5.23 -8.51
C ALA A 24 -6.91 -6.22 -9.69
N SER A 25 -8.12 -6.69 -10.01
CA SER A 25 -8.40 -7.51 -11.20
C SER A 25 -8.65 -6.70 -12.48
N ASP A 26 -8.85 -5.39 -12.38
CA ASP A 26 -9.01 -4.50 -13.54
C ASP A 26 -7.65 -4.20 -14.20
N PRO A 27 -7.62 -3.67 -15.44
CA PRO A 27 -6.41 -3.08 -16.00
C PRO A 27 -5.82 -2.01 -15.05
N LEU A 28 -4.56 -2.18 -14.65
CA LEU A 28 -3.86 -1.30 -13.71
C LEU A 28 -2.95 -0.29 -14.42
N PRO A 29 -2.67 0.88 -13.82
CA PRO A 29 -1.77 1.89 -14.40
C PRO A 29 -0.33 1.37 -14.56
N VAL A 30 0.07 0.45 -13.69
CA VAL A 30 1.38 -0.21 -13.66
C VAL A 30 1.21 -1.67 -13.25
N PRO A 31 2.17 -2.56 -13.57
CA PRO A 31 2.11 -3.93 -13.10
C PRO A 31 2.18 -3.97 -11.57
N LEU A 32 1.22 -4.64 -10.94
CA LEU A 32 1.16 -4.90 -9.51
C LEU A 32 1.55 -6.37 -9.28
N ARG A 33 2.33 -6.65 -8.24
CA ARG A 33 2.79 -7.99 -7.87
C ARG A 33 2.20 -8.52 -6.60
N GLU A 34 2.06 -7.69 -5.57
CA GLU A 34 1.58 -8.13 -4.26
C GLU A 34 0.75 -7.03 -3.59
N ILE A 35 -0.29 -7.44 -2.86
CA ILE A 35 -1.02 -6.59 -1.92
C ILE A 35 -0.98 -7.26 -0.55
N TRP A 36 -0.36 -6.56 0.39
CA TRP A 36 -0.35 -6.93 1.81
C TRP A 36 -1.15 -5.93 2.63
N VAL A 37 -1.81 -6.45 3.67
CA VAL A 37 -2.42 -5.65 4.71
C VAL A 37 -1.76 -6.00 6.04
N ALA A 38 -1.42 -5.00 6.84
CA ALA A 38 -0.64 -5.17 8.06
C ALA A 38 -1.25 -4.45 9.28
N GLY A 39 -0.76 -4.82 10.46
CA GLY A 39 -1.04 -4.14 11.72
C GLY A 39 -2.42 -4.43 12.31
N ASP A 40 -3.03 -3.39 12.88
CA ASP A 40 -4.19 -3.51 13.78
C ASP A 40 -5.40 -4.22 13.16
N ILE A 41 -5.61 -4.05 11.86
CA ILE A 41 -6.69 -4.71 11.14
C ILE A 41 -6.53 -6.24 11.09
N VAL A 42 -5.30 -6.75 10.93
CA VAL A 42 -5.07 -8.20 10.84
C VAL A 42 -4.96 -8.86 12.22
N VAL A 43 -4.69 -8.09 13.29
CA VAL A 43 -4.76 -8.59 14.68
C VAL A 43 -6.15 -8.45 15.30
N GLY A 44 -7.11 -7.86 14.57
CA GLY A 44 -8.51 -7.87 14.96
C GLY A 44 -8.98 -6.72 15.82
N LEU A 45 -8.25 -5.60 15.84
CA LEU A 45 -8.64 -4.43 16.60
C LEU A 45 -9.92 -3.80 16.02
N ASP A 46 -10.80 -3.32 16.89
CA ASP A 46 -12.03 -2.61 16.51
C ASP A 46 -12.38 -1.55 17.56
N PRO A 47 -12.44 -0.25 17.20
CA PRO A 47 -12.15 0.31 15.88
C PRO A 47 -10.67 0.19 15.50
N VAL A 48 -10.38 0.13 14.21
CA VAL A 48 -9.03 0.07 13.64
C VAL A 48 -8.46 1.50 13.58
N PRO A 49 -7.39 1.84 14.30
CA PRO A 49 -6.81 3.18 14.28
C PRO A 49 -6.33 3.59 12.88
N ARG A 50 -5.66 2.66 12.18
CA ARG A 50 -5.11 2.87 10.84
C ARG A 50 -5.07 1.55 10.07
N VAL A 51 -5.33 1.59 8.76
CA VAL A 51 -5.09 0.44 7.87
C VAL A 51 -3.76 0.63 7.16
N ASP A 52 -2.84 -0.32 7.34
CA ASP A 52 -1.57 -0.36 6.64
C ASP A 52 -1.66 -1.25 5.41
N ILE A 53 -1.35 -0.70 4.24
CA ILE A 53 -1.37 -1.40 2.96
C ILE A 53 0.02 -1.29 2.34
N TYR A 54 0.58 -2.42 1.95
CA TYR A 54 1.83 -2.47 1.20
C TYR A 54 1.56 -3.00 -0.20
N LEU A 55 1.90 -2.19 -1.20
CA LEU A 55 1.74 -2.50 -2.61
C LEU A 55 3.11 -2.73 -3.22
N THR A 56 3.34 -3.94 -3.70
CA THR A 56 4.52 -4.22 -4.51
C THR A 56 4.15 -4.06 -5.97
N LYS A 57 4.84 -3.18 -6.70
CA LYS A 57 4.67 -2.97 -8.14
C LYS A 57 5.97 -3.21 -8.90
N ASP A 58 5.87 -3.40 -10.21
CA ASP A 58 7.03 -3.31 -11.10
C ASP A 58 7.04 -1.99 -11.87
N LEU A 59 8.19 -1.71 -12.50
CA LEU A 59 8.30 -0.62 -13.45
C LEU A 59 7.61 -1.02 -14.76
N LEU A 60 6.82 -0.10 -15.31
CA LEU A 60 6.31 -0.24 -16.66
C LEU A 60 7.46 -0.02 -17.65
N PHE A 61 7.78 -1.02 -18.45
CA PHE A 61 8.77 -0.88 -19.53
C PHE A 61 8.09 -0.39 -20.81
N LYS A 62 7.88 0.93 -20.92
CA LYS A 62 7.38 1.65 -22.11
C LYS A 62 6.25 0.91 -22.85
N ASP A 63 5.02 1.30 -22.54
CA ASP A 63 3.80 0.73 -23.10
C ASP A 63 3.45 1.33 -24.47
N SER A 64 3.21 2.64 -24.53
CA SER A 64 2.85 3.39 -25.75
C SER A 64 3.48 4.80 -25.72
N PRO A 65 4.82 4.90 -25.75
CA PRO A 65 5.53 6.17 -25.52
C PRO A 65 5.21 7.25 -26.56
N GLU A 66 4.78 6.88 -27.76
CA GLU A 66 4.31 7.80 -28.80
C GLU A 66 3.02 8.54 -28.46
N ARG A 67 2.24 8.06 -27.48
CA ARG A 67 1.02 8.71 -27.00
C ARG A 67 1.26 9.77 -25.93
N GLU A 68 2.48 9.90 -25.41
CA GLU A 68 2.79 10.85 -24.31
C GLU A 68 2.35 12.28 -24.63
N ALA A 69 2.66 12.77 -25.83
CA ALA A 69 2.33 14.14 -26.25
C ALA A 69 0.81 14.42 -26.20
N GLU A 70 -0.03 13.41 -26.47
CA GLU A 70 -1.49 13.54 -26.38
C GLU A 70 -1.92 13.83 -24.93
N PHE A 71 -1.37 13.09 -23.97
CA PHE A 71 -1.71 13.25 -22.54
C PHE A 71 -1.12 14.53 -21.95
N GLU A 72 0.08 14.92 -22.37
CA GLU A 72 0.68 16.19 -21.95
C GLU A 72 -0.15 17.38 -22.45
N GLU A 73 -0.61 17.36 -23.70
CA GLU A 73 -1.48 18.41 -24.26
C GLU A 73 -2.87 18.44 -23.62
N ARG A 74 -3.50 17.28 -23.40
CA ARG A 74 -4.87 17.19 -22.90
C ARG A 74 -4.99 17.34 -21.38
N HIS A 75 -4.05 16.76 -20.63
CA HIS A 75 -4.11 16.65 -19.18
C HIS A 75 -3.00 17.42 -18.45
N GLY A 76 -1.99 17.92 -19.18
CA GLY A 76 -0.85 18.59 -18.56
C GLY A 76 0.07 17.64 -17.80
N VAL A 77 0.03 16.34 -18.12
CA VAL A 77 0.79 15.29 -17.42
C VAL A 77 1.72 14.59 -18.41
N ALA A 78 3.03 14.70 -18.17
CA ALA A 78 4.05 14.01 -18.96
C ALA A 78 4.23 12.55 -18.51
N GLY A 79 4.84 11.70 -19.35
CA GLY A 79 5.22 10.34 -18.97
C GLY A 79 4.14 9.25 -19.11
N VAL A 80 2.90 9.60 -19.46
CA VAL A 80 1.87 8.61 -19.80
C VAL A 80 2.28 7.85 -21.08
N GLY A 81 2.09 6.54 -21.08
CA GLY A 81 2.62 5.61 -22.09
C GLY A 81 4.07 5.18 -21.85
N LYS A 82 4.80 5.83 -20.94
CA LYS A 82 6.16 5.43 -20.53
C LYS A 82 6.17 4.77 -19.16
N SER A 83 5.61 5.46 -18.17
CA SER A 83 5.66 5.10 -16.75
C SER A 83 4.31 4.64 -16.21
N VAL A 84 3.22 5.00 -16.89
CA VAL A 84 1.85 4.54 -16.66
C VAL A 84 1.24 4.13 -18.01
N ARG A 85 0.41 3.08 -18.03
CA ARG A 85 -0.22 2.56 -19.25
C ARG A 85 -1.13 3.61 -19.89
N ALA A 86 -1.00 3.80 -21.20
CA ALA A 86 -1.77 4.82 -21.92
C ALA A 86 -3.26 4.44 -22.00
N GLU A 87 -3.56 3.16 -22.22
CA GLU A 87 -4.93 2.63 -22.26
C GLU A 87 -5.67 2.86 -20.93
N TRP A 88 -5.02 2.55 -19.80
CA TRP A 88 -5.58 2.83 -18.47
C TRP A 88 -5.88 4.33 -18.28
N ALA A 89 -4.95 5.21 -18.69
CA ALA A 89 -5.10 6.65 -18.53
C ALA A 89 -6.24 7.23 -19.39
N GLU A 90 -6.54 6.61 -20.51
CA GLU A 90 -7.67 6.98 -21.38
C GLU A 90 -9.02 6.60 -20.75
N GLU A 91 -9.10 5.45 -20.08
CA GLU A 91 -10.29 4.98 -19.38
C GLU A 91 -10.49 5.66 -18.01
N HIS A 92 -9.41 6.07 -17.35
CA HIS A 92 -9.39 6.64 -16.00
C HIS A 92 -8.69 8.01 -15.90
N PRO A 93 -9.05 9.01 -16.72
CA PRO A 93 -8.37 10.30 -16.73
C PRO A 93 -8.51 11.09 -15.42
N ASP A 94 -9.59 10.84 -14.65
CA ASP A 94 -9.84 11.42 -13.32
C ASP A 94 -8.89 10.87 -12.23
N ARG A 95 -8.25 9.73 -12.51
CA ARG A 95 -7.32 9.05 -11.59
C ARG A 95 -5.86 9.34 -11.88
N LEU A 96 -5.56 10.08 -12.96
CA LEU A 96 -4.20 10.53 -13.24
C LEU A 96 -3.68 11.41 -12.10
N ARG A 97 -2.48 11.09 -11.62
CA ARG A 97 -1.74 11.84 -10.61
C ARG A 97 -0.35 12.14 -11.16
N ALA A 98 0.10 13.36 -10.93
CA ALA A 98 1.44 13.81 -11.30
C ALA A 98 2.19 14.25 -10.04
N ASP A 99 3.50 14.14 -10.09
CA ASP A 99 4.38 14.73 -9.10
C ASP A 99 4.46 16.28 -9.26
N ASP A 100 5.18 16.93 -8.36
CA ASP A 100 5.38 18.39 -8.39
C ASP A 100 6.13 18.88 -9.64
N SER A 101 6.77 17.97 -10.39
CA SER A 101 7.45 18.27 -11.67
C SER A 101 6.53 18.14 -12.88
N GLY A 102 5.27 17.74 -12.68
CA GLY A 102 4.29 17.52 -13.75
C GLY A 102 4.47 16.20 -14.49
N TYR A 103 5.27 15.28 -13.96
CA TYR A 103 5.44 13.94 -14.51
C TYR A 103 4.47 12.96 -13.83
N VAL A 104 3.92 12.01 -14.58
CA VAL A 104 2.97 11.03 -14.02
C VAL A 104 3.62 10.26 -12.87
N ASP A 105 2.94 10.20 -11.72
CA ASP A 105 3.35 9.42 -10.57
C ASP A 105 2.66 8.05 -10.62
N PRO A 106 3.40 6.97 -10.93
CA PRO A 106 2.80 5.66 -11.06
C PRO A 106 2.28 5.09 -9.74
N ALA A 107 2.89 5.43 -8.61
CA ALA A 107 2.43 5.00 -7.29
C ALA A 107 1.12 5.71 -6.94
N ALA A 108 1.06 7.03 -7.10
CA ALA A 108 -0.16 7.78 -6.85
C ALA A 108 -1.31 7.38 -7.80
N CYS A 109 -1.03 7.11 -9.08
CA CYS A 109 -2.03 6.58 -10.01
C CYS A 109 -2.55 5.20 -9.58
N LEU A 110 -1.66 4.30 -9.14
CA LEU A 110 -2.04 2.98 -8.64
C LEU A 110 -2.93 3.08 -7.40
N VAL A 111 -2.59 3.93 -6.44
CA VAL A 111 -3.41 4.16 -5.24
C VAL A 111 -4.75 4.80 -5.60
N ALA A 112 -4.77 5.79 -6.50
CA ALA A 112 -6.01 6.41 -6.97
C ALA A 112 -6.95 5.40 -7.65
N HIS A 113 -6.40 4.39 -8.34
CA HIS A 113 -7.17 3.30 -8.92
C HIS A 113 -7.71 2.32 -7.89
N LEU A 114 -6.87 1.87 -6.96
CA LEU A 114 -7.20 0.81 -6.01
C LEU A 114 -8.11 1.31 -4.89
N LEU A 115 -7.93 2.55 -4.44
CA LEU A 115 -8.60 3.13 -3.28
C LEU A 115 -9.29 4.47 -3.64
N PRO A 116 -10.16 4.55 -4.65
CA PRO A 116 -10.91 5.78 -4.90
C PRO A 116 -11.80 6.10 -3.69
N ASP A 117 -11.96 7.40 -3.41
CA ASP A 117 -12.85 7.94 -2.38
C ASP A 117 -12.53 7.49 -0.94
N THR A 118 -11.25 7.32 -0.61
CA THR A 118 -10.79 6.97 0.74
C THR A 118 -9.81 7.99 1.33
N ASP A 119 -9.79 9.23 0.82
CA ASP A 119 -8.84 10.26 1.26
C ASP A 119 -9.06 10.69 2.73
N ASP A 120 -10.29 10.55 3.23
CA ASP A 120 -10.71 10.84 4.59
C ASP A 120 -10.45 9.69 5.59
N LEU A 121 -10.02 8.53 5.10
CA LEU A 121 -9.79 7.36 5.94
C LEU A 121 -8.32 7.30 6.39
N PRO A 122 -8.03 6.95 7.66
CA PRO A 122 -6.66 6.77 8.15
C PRO A 122 -6.04 5.50 7.54
N ILE A 123 -5.52 5.64 6.32
CA ILE A 123 -4.88 4.56 5.56
C ILE A 123 -3.46 4.98 5.23
N ARG A 124 -2.48 4.18 5.62
CA ARG A 124 -1.10 4.34 5.17
C ARG A 124 -0.85 3.36 4.03
N VAL A 125 -0.46 3.87 2.88
CA VAL A 125 -0.12 3.06 1.71
C VAL A 125 1.36 3.23 1.40
N THR A 126 2.12 2.14 1.47
CA THR A 126 3.51 2.10 1.00
C THR A 126 3.55 1.41 -0.35
N VAL A 127 4.06 2.08 -1.37
CA VAL A 127 4.24 1.52 -2.72
C VAL A 127 5.73 1.34 -2.99
N SER A 128 6.15 0.11 -3.34
CA SER A 128 7.56 -0.18 -3.61
C SER A 128 7.76 -1.18 -4.73
N ASN A 129 8.97 -1.20 -5.28
CA ASN A 129 9.43 -2.27 -6.17
C ASN A 129 10.06 -3.45 -5.40
N THR A 130 10.22 -3.32 -4.08
CA THR A 130 10.69 -4.41 -3.21
C THR A 130 9.48 -5.19 -2.70
N GLY A 131 9.56 -6.53 -2.67
CA GLY A 131 8.52 -7.37 -2.06
C GLY A 131 8.46 -7.17 -0.54
N PHE A 132 7.28 -7.31 0.05
CA PHE A 132 7.03 -6.98 1.46
C PHE A 132 8.00 -7.68 2.41
N GLU A 133 8.17 -8.99 2.28
CA GLU A 133 9.03 -9.80 3.16
C GLU A 133 10.50 -9.36 3.14
N ARG A 134 10.97 -8.75 2.04
CA ARG A 134 12.32 -8.16 1.95
C ARG A 134 12.37 -6.74 2.46
N ALA A 135 11.27 -6.01 2.35
CA ALA A 135 11.17 -4.62 2.79
C ALA A 135 11.13 -4.50 4.31
N VAL A 136 10.45 -5.43 5.00
CA VAL A 136 10.34 -5.45 6.47
C VAL A 136 11.72 -5.42 7.15
N PRO A 137 12.63 -6.41 6.97
CA PRO A 137 13.95 -6.39 7.60
C PRO A 137 14.81 -5.21 7.12
N LYS A 138 14.69 -4.83 5.84
CA LYS A 138 15.45 -3.71 5.28
C LYS A 138 15.10 -2.38 5.93
N ARG A 139 13.82 -2.12 6.18
CA ARG A 139 13.36 -0.87 6.80
C ARG A 139 13.60 -0.86 8.30
N LEU A 140 13.48 -2.01 8.96
CA LEU A 140 13.89 -2.15 10.36
C LEU A 140 15.37 -1.80 10.54
N GLY A 141 16.26 -2.41 9.75
CA GLY A 141 17.69 -2.09 9.84
C GLY A 141 18.04 -0.63 9.51
N LYS A 142 17.33 0.00 8.55
CA LYS A 142 17.49 1.45 8.30
C LYS A 142 17.10 2.30 9.51
N PHE A 143 15.98 1.97 10.15
CA PHE A 143 15.50 2.66 11.34
C PHE A 143 16.52 2.52 12.50
N ASP A 144 17.05 1.32 12.72
CA ASP A 144 18.10 1.07 13.73
C ASP A 144 19.40 1.83 13.44
N ASP A 145 19.74 1.99 12.15
CA ASP A 145 20.86 2.83 11.69
C ASP A 145 20.60 4.35 11.87
N GLY A 146 19.41 4.74 12.35
CA GLY A 146 19.02 6.12 12.63
C GLY A 146 18.48 6.89 11.42
N ASP A 147 18.03 6.19 10.37
CA ASP A 147 17.31 6.78 9.23
C ASP A 147 15.87 7.15 9.65
N ASP A 148 15.29 8.18 9.02
CA ASP A 148 13.89 8.61 9.26
C ASP A 148 12.85 7.63 8.66
N THR A 149 13.30 6.53 8.04
CA THR A 149 12.46 5.48 7.48
C THR A 149 11.65 4.79 8.58
N LEU A 150 10.33 4.92 8.52
CA LEU A 150 9.43 4.22 9.43
C LEU A 150 9.46 2.69 9.19
N PRO A 151 9.61 1.85 10.23
CA PRO A 151 9.48 0.41 10.12
C PRO A 151 8.10 -0.04 9.63
N LEU A 152 8.05 -1.25 9.05
CA LEU A 152 6.80 -1.91 8.66
C LEU A 152 6.39 -2.88 9.76
N ASP A 153 5.08 -2.98 10.01
CA ASP A 153 4.55 -3.97 10.93
C ASP A 153 4.64 -5.38 10.29
N PRO A 154 5.42 -6.32 10.86
CA PRO A 154 5.56 -7.66 10.30
C PRO A 154 4.31 -8.53 10.48
N ARG A 155 3.33 -8.11 11.29
CA ARG A 155 2.03 -8.78 11.44
C ARG A 155 1.19 -8.44 10.21
N ALA A 156 1.36 -9.21 9.14
CA ALA A 156 0.75 -8.91 7.84
C ALA A 156 0.19 -10.14 7.14
N ALA A 157 -0.80 -9.91 6.28
CA ALA A 157 -1.44 -10.92 5.45
C ALA A 157 -1.30 -10.55 3.96
N LEU A 158 -0.76 -11.48 3.16
CA LEU A 158 -0.78 -11.41 1.70
C LEU A 158 -2.19 -11.74 1.21
N LEU A 159 -2.87 -10.76 0.63
CA LEU A 159 -4.26 -10.92 0.17
C LEU A 159 -4.37 -11.12 -1.33
N TRP A 160 -3.40 -10.64 -2.09
CA TRP A 160 -3.37 -10.78 -3.55
C TRP A 160 -1.93 -10.88 -4.04
N ALA A 161 -1.68 -11.73 -5.02
CA ALA A 161 -0.40 -11.84 -5.70
C ALA A 161 -0.58 -12.10 -7.19
N ASP A 162 0.33 -11.56 -8.00
CA ASP A 162 0.47 -11.92 -9.42
C ASP A 162 1.24 -13.23 -9.55
N GLU A 163 0.55 -14.28 -9.99
CA GLU A 163 1.11 -15.62 -10.21
C GLU A 163 1.51 -15.86 -11.68
N GLY A 164 1.46 -14.81 -12.53
CA GLY A 164 1.93 -14.84 -13.92
C GLY A 164 0.84 -15.03 -14.98
N ASP A 165 -0.35 -15.48 -14.60
CA ASP A 165 -1.54 -15.60 -15.46
C ASP A 165 -2.63 -14.57 -15.10
N GLY A 166 -2.22 -13.47 -14.46
CA GLY A 166 -3.10 -12.53 -13.78
C GLY A 166 -3.11 -12.80 -12.27
N GLY A 167 -3.35 -11.76 -11.48
CA GLY A 167 -3.25 -11.91 -10.03
C GLY A 167 -4.49 -12.50 -9.37
N THR A 168 -4.24 -13.22 -8.29
CA THR A 168 -5.21 -14.04 -7.58
C THR A 168 -5.41 -13.50 -6.17
N VAL A 169 -6.67 -13.33 -5.77
CA VAL A 169 -7.02 -13.07 -4.36
C VAL A 169 -6.91 -14.36 -3.56
N SER A 170 -6.21 -14.32 -2.43
CA SER A 170 -6.18 -15.41 -1.46
C SER A 170 -7.51 -15.49 -0.70
N ALA A 171 -8.43 -16.32 -1.20
CA ALA A 171 -9.74 -16.52 -0.58
C ALA A 171 -9.65 -16.89 0.90
N SER A 172 -8.68 -17.75 1.27
CA SER A 172 -8.45 -18.15 2.66
C SER A 172 -7.89 -17.03 3.53
N ALA A 173 -7.02 -16.17 3.00
CA ALA A 173 -6.51 -15.05 3.78
C ALA A 173 -7.60 -13.98 3.99
N LEU A 174 -8.43 -13.76 2.96
CA LEU A 174 -9.56 -12.85 3.04
C LEU A 174 -10.65 -13.35 4.01
N GLU A 175 -10.94 -14.65 4.01
CA GLU A 175 -11.86 -15.27 4.98
C GLU A 175 -11.34 -15.09 6.42
N LYS A 176 -10.06 -15.40 6.68
CA LYS A 176 -9.45 -15.15 7.99
C LYS A 176 -9.46 -13.68 8.40
N LEU A 177 -9.29 -12.78 7.44
CA LEU A 177 -9.39 -11.34 7.68
C LEU A 177 -10.81 -10.96 8.10
N ARG A 178 -11.84 -11.48 7.43
CA ARG A 178 -13.25 -11.22 7.80
C ARG A 178 -13.54 -11.74 9.21
N ASP A 179 -13.22 -13.00 9.44
CA ASP A 179 -13.61 -13.77 10.62
C ASP A 179 -12.70 -13.53 11.83
N ASN A 180 -11.67 -12.69 11.66
CA ASN A 180 -10.71 -12.35 12.70
C ASN A 180 -9.93 -13.57 13.23
N GLU A 181 -9.42 -14.40 12.32
CA GLU A 181 -8.80 -15.69 12.64
C GLU A 181 -7.27 -15.70 12.51
N PHE A 182 -6.66 -14.57 12.16
CA PHE A 182 -5.20 -14.47 12.18
C PHE A 182 -4.68 -14.53 13.61
N VAL A 183 -3.58 -15.26 13.79
CA VAL A 183 -2.89 -15.38 15.08
C VAL A 183 -1.47 -14.88 14.87
N PHE A 184 -1.21 -13.69 15.40
CA PHE A 184 0.10 -13.06 15.38
C PHE A 184 0.68 -12.97 16.80
N ALA A 185 2.01 -12.87 16.88
CA ALA A 185 2.68 -12.45 18.10
C ALA A 185 2.38 -10.97 18.39
N THR A 186 2.77 -10.48 19.58
CA THR A 186 2.78 -9.02 19.83
C THR A 186 3.71 -8.31 18.84
N LEU A 187 3.52 -7.02 18.59
CA LEU A 187 4.33 -6.26 17.63
C LEU A 187 5.84 -6.40 17.91
N GLU A 188 6.28 -6.11 19.13
CA GLU A 188 7.68 -6.25 19.55
C GLU A 188 8.23 -7.66 19.29
N GLN A 189 7.49 -8.71 19.70
CA GLN A 189 7.88 -10.10 19.43
C GLN A 189 7.98 -10.41 17.94
N ALA A 190 7.05 -9.90 17.14
CA ALA A 190 7.08 -10.11 15.69
C ALA A 190 8.25 -9.38 15.04
N LEU A 191 8.62 -8.19 15.53
CA LEU A 191 9.83 -7.47 15.12
C LEU A 191 11.11 -8.21 15.55
N ALA A 192 11.15 -8.75 16.77
CA ALA A 192 12.28 -9.56 17.25
C ALA A 192 12.47 -10.86 16.46
N MET A 193 11.41 -11.37 15.81
CA MET A 193 11.52 -12.50 14.88
C MET A 193 12.09 -12.11 13.51
N VAL A 194 12.04 -10.82 13.15
CA VAL A 194 12.65 -10.27 11.93
C VAL A 194 14.14 -10.03 12.15
N ASP A 195 14.48 -9.36 13.26
CA ASP A 195 15.86 -9.07 13.67
C ASP A 195 15.90 -9.03 15.21
N ASP A 196 16.67 -9.93 15.82
CA ASP A 196 16.77 -10.05 17.28
C ASP A 196 17.76 -9.06 17.91
N ASP A 197 18.61 -8.43 17.09
CA ASP A 197 19.58 -7.42 17.53
C ASP A 197 19.00 -5.98 17.42
N ALA A 198 17.84 -5.80 16.77
CA ALA A 198 17.16 -4.52 16.57
C ALA A 198 16.56 -3.92 17.86
N ASP A 199 16.39 -2.59 17.89
CA ASP A 199 15.64 -1.91 18.97
C ASP A 199 14.12 -2.05 18.73
N THR A 200 13.61 -3.25 19.00
CA THR A 200 12.21 -3.62 18.71
C THR A 200 11.18 -2.83 19.52
N GLU A 201 11.53 -2.33 20.71
CA GLU A 201 10.68 -1.45 21.52
C GLU A 201 10.54 -0.09 20.83
N ALA A 202 11.67 0.53 20.44
CA ALA A 202 11.65 1.79 19.72
C ALA A 202 10.93 1.68 18.35
N ALA A 203 11.12 0.56 17.64
CA ALA A 203 10.45 0.31 16.37
C ALA A 203 8.93 0.11 16.54
N ALA A 204 8.50 -0.62 17.58
CA ALA A 204 7.08 -0.80 17.89
C ALA A 204 6.42 0.54 18.24
N ASP A 205 7.05 1.32 19.13
CA ASP A 205 6.59 2.66 19.49
C ASP A 205 6.47 3.57 18.27
N ALA A 206 7.44 3.54 17.35
CA ALA A 206 7.38 4.32 16.11
C ALA A 206 6.19 3.93 15.22
N ILE A 207 5.90 2.63 15.07
CA ILE A 207 4.76 2.14 14.28
C ILE A 207 3.42 2.55 14.91
N GLU A 208 3.29 2.41 16.23
CA GLU A 208 2.06 2.67 16.98
C GLU A 208 1.76 4.16 17.11
N THR A 209 2.78 4.98 17.31
CA THR A 209 2.63 6.44 17.45
C THR A 209 2.50 7.18 16.13
N PHE A 210 2.78 6.52 15.00
CA PHE A 210 2.54 7.10 13.68
C PHE A 210 1.03 7.29 13.46
N ASP A 211 0.57 8.52 13.59
CA ASP A 211 -0.83 8.85 13.35
C ASP A 211 -1.03 9.47 11.97
N THR A 212 -2.21 9.29 11.40
CA THR A 212 -2.59 9.91 10.12
C THR A 212 -4.07 10.27 10.15
N ASP A 213 -4.39 11.56 10.05
CA ASP A 213 -5.79 12.06 10.05
C ASP A 213 -6.56 11.71 8.76
N GLY A 214 -5.88 11.10 7.77
CA GLY A 214 -6.44 10.70 6.48
C GLY A 214 -5.49 9.76 5.75
N ARG A 215 -5.61 9.66 4.42
CA ARG A 215 -4.74 8.77 3.65
C ARG A 215 -3.35 9.37 3.41
N THR A 216 -2.32 8.60 3.73
CA THR A 216 -0.92 8.92 3.42
C THR A 216 -0.36 7.91 2.42
N ILE A 217 0.36 8.40 1.41
CA ILE A 217 1.02 7.58 0.39
C ILE A 217 2.52 7.81 0.49
N GLU A 218 3.27 6.72 0.66
CA GLU A 218 4.73 6.72 0.61
C GLU A 218 5.20 5.86 -0.56
N SER A 219 6.09 6.40 -1.39
CA SER A 219 6.64 5.72 -2.57
C SER A 219 8.13 5.45 -2.34
N ASP A 220 8.49 4.19 -2.13
CA ASP A 220 9.88 3.74 -1.98
C ASP A 220 10.33 3.04 -3.26
N VAL A 221 10.66 3.85 -4.26
CA VAL A 221 11.23 3.39 -5.54
C VAL A 221 12.75 3.31 -5.36
N VAL A 222 13.25 2.08 -5.33
CA VAL A 222 14.70 1.76 -5.29
C VAL A 222 15.22 1.54 -6.71
#